data_AF-M4WL34-F1
#
_entry.id   AF-M4WL34-F1
#
_cell.length_a   1.000
_cell.length_b   1.000
_cell.length_c   1.000
_cell.angle_alpha   90.00
_cell.angle_beta   90.00
_cell.angle_gamma   90.00
#
_symmetry.space_group_name_H-M   'P 1'
#
loop_
_entity.id
_entity.type
_entity.pdbx_description
1 polymer ?
#
loop_
_entity_poly.entity_id
_entity_poly.type
_entity_poly.pdbx_seq_one_letter_code
_entity_poly.pdbx_strand_id
1 'polypeptide(L)'
;ATVLAQAIIAEGLKAAPAGMNPMDLKRGIDKAVVAAVEELKTLSVPCSDSKAIAQVGTISANSDETVGKLIAEAMDKVGKEGVITVEDGTGLEDELDVVEGMHFDRGYLSPYF
;
A
#
# COMPACT_ATOMS: atom_id res chain seq x y z
N ALA A 1 5.01 -4.28 7.61
CA ALA A 1 6.38 -3.72 7.72
C ALA A 1 7.10 -4.14 9.00
N THR A 2 6.45 -4.05 10.17
CA THR A 2 7.04 -4.37 11.48
C THR A 2 7.61 -5.78 11.59
N VAL A 3 6.92 -6.79 11.05
CA VAL A 3 7.37 -8.20 11.09
C VAL A 3 8.66 -8.42 10.30
N LEU A 4 8.81 -7.79 9.13
CA LEU A 4 10.04 -7.91 8.32
C LEU A 4 11.22 -7.21 9.00
N ALA A 5 10.99 -6.01 9.54
CA ALA A 5 12.02 -5.30 10.30
C ALA A 5 12.48 -6.12 11.52
N GLN A 6 11.54 -6.70 12.26
CA GLN A 6 11.85 -7.59 13.38
C GLN A 6 12.70 -8.79 12.93
N ALA A 7 12.34 -9.48 11.84
CA ALA A 7 13.08 -10.63 11.35
C ALA A 7 14.52 -10.28 10.94
N ILE A 8 14.70 -9.19 10.19
CA ILE A 8 16.02 -8.72 9.76
C ILE A 8 16.89 -8.33 10.95
N ILE A 9 16.32 -7.63 11.94
CA ILE A 9 17.05 -7.24 13.15
C ILE A 9 17.41 -8.46 13.99
N ALA A 10 16.49 -9.40 14.19
CA ALA A 10 16.71 -10.59 14.99
C ALA A 10 17.86 -11.45 14.42
N GLU A 11 17.88 -11.66 13.11
CA GLU A 11 18.96 -12.42 12.46
C GLU A 11 20.27 -11.62 12.36
N GLY A 12 20.19 -10.30 12.11
CA GLY A 12 21.37 -9.43 12.11
C GLY A 12 22.08 -9.38 13.47
N LEU A 13 21.32 -9.34 14.56
CA LEU A 13 21.85 -9.35 15.93
C LEU A 13 22.41 -10.72 16.34
N LYS A 14 22.01 -11.83 15.71
CA LYS A 14 22.65 -13.15 15.90
C LYS A 14 23.98 -13.25 15.14
N ALA A 15 24.09 -12.60 13.99
CA ALA A 15 25.28 -12.64 13.14
C ALA A 15 26.43 -11.75 13.65
N ALA A 16 26.12 -10.61 14.29
CA ALA A 16 27.15 -9.68 14.78
C ALA A 16 28.07 -10.25 15.89
N PRO A 17 27.56 -10.95 16.93
CA PRO A 17 28.40 -11.60 17.95
C PRO A 17 29.23 -12.77 17.41
N ALA A 18 28.87 -13.33 16.26
CA ALA A 18 29.62 -14.39 15.59
C ALA A 18 30.90 -13.89 14.89
N GLY A 19 31.27 -12.61 15.06
CA GLY A 19 32.47 -12.01 14.49
C GLY A 19 32.29 -11.49 13.07
N MET A 20 31.06 -11.46 12.54
CA MET A 20 30.77 -10.86 11.24
C MET A 20 30.76 -9.33 11.33
N ASN A 21 31.36 -8.66 10.35
CA ASN A 21 31.39 -7.20 10.30
C ASN A 21 29.97 -6.63 10.05
N PRO A 22 29.42 -5.80 10.97
CA PRO A 22 28.09 -5.22 10.82
C PRO A 22 27.91 -4.39 9.54
N MET A 23 28.99 -3.74 9.07
CA MET A 23 28.94 -2.94 7.83
C MET A 23 28.80 -3.81 6.59
N ASP A 24 29.47 -4.98 6.55
CA ASP A 24 29.33 -5.92 5.44
C ASP A 24 27.97 -6.62 5.47
N LEU A 25 27.44 -6.94 6.66
CA LEU A 25 26.07 -7.45 6.82
C LEU A 25 25.04 -6.46 6.27
N LYS A 26 25.11 -5.19 6.68
CA LYS A 26 24.25 -4.14 6.14
C LYS A 26 24.35 -4.06 4.62
N ARG A 27 25.58 -4.01 4.07
CA ARG A 27 25.80 -3.91 2.63
C ARG A 27 25.25 -5.13 1.86
N GLY A 28 25.36 -6.33 2.44
CA GLY A 28 24.80 -7.55 1.89
C GLY A 28 23.27 -7.52 1.87
N ILE A 29 22.65 -7.11 2.98
CA ILE A 29 21.20 -6.94 3.11
C ILE A 29 20.72 -5.89 2.09
N ASP A 30 21.35 -4.72 2.02
CA ASP A 30 20.97 -3.66 1.09
C ASP A 30 21.00 -4.16 -0.37
N LYS A 31 22.06 -4.88 -0.78
CA LYS A 31 22.14 -5.49 -2.12
C LYS A 31 21.05 -6.52 -2.37
N ALA A 32 20.77 -7.38 -1.39
CA ALA A 32 19.72 -8.39 -1.49
C ALA A 32 18.33 -7.74 -1.63
N VAL A 33 18.07 -6.67 -0.87
CA VAL A 33 16.82 -5.90 -0.98
C VAL A 33 16.68 -5.27 -2.36
N VAL A 34 17.75 -4.67 -2.91
CA VAL A 34 17.69 -4.09 -4.27
C VAL A 34 17.34 -5.15 -5.30
N ALA A 35 18.03 -6.29 -5.30
CA ALA A 35 17.74 -7.39 -6.22
C ALA A 35 16.32 -7.94 -6.03
N ALA A 36 15.85 -8.09 -4.79
CA ALA A 36 14.49 -8.54 -4.49
C ALA A 36 13.43 -7.55 -4.98
N VAL A 37 13.68 -6.24 -4.88
CA VAL A 37 12.76 -5.20 -5.39
C VAL A 37 12.71 -5.22 -6.92
N GLU A 38 13.84 -5.42 -7.59
CA GLU A 38 13.86 -5.57 -9.05
C GLU A 38 13.07 -6.79 -9.51
N GLU A 39 13.27 -7.94 -8.85
CA GLU A 39 12.53 -9.17 -9.16
C GLU A 39 11.03 -9.06 -8.81
N LEU A 40 10.68 -8.33 -7.75
CA LEU A 40 9.27 -8.07 -7.45
C LEU A 40 8.60 -7.24 -8.54
N LYS A 41 9.32 -6.32 -9.18
CA LYS A 41 8.79 -5.56 -10.32
C LYS A 41 8.58 -6.46 -11.53
N THR A 42 9.48 -7.39 -11.81
CA THR A 42 9.33 -8.33 -12.93
C THR A 42 8.20 -9.33 -12.70
N LEU A 43 8.00 -9.76 -11.45
CA LEU A 43 6.89 -10.62 -11.04
C LEU A 43 5.54 -9.90 -11.00
N SER A 44 5.54 -8.57 -10.84
CA SER A 44 4.31 -7.81 -10.71
C SER A 44 3.45 -7.89 -11.98
N VAL A 45 2.16 -8.21 -11.79
CA VAL A 45 1.17 -8.24 -12.88
C VAL A 45 0.30 -6.98 -12.77
N PRO A 46 0.18 -6.18 -13.84
CA PRO A 46 -0.66 -4.98 -13.82
C PRO A 46 -2.14 -5.36 -13.67
N CYS A 47 -2.84 -4.66 -12.78
CA CYS A 47 -4.28 -4.77 -12.63
C CYS A 47 -4.96 -3.85 -13.66
N SER A 48 -5.27 -4.38 -14.85
CA SER A 48 -5.90 -3.61 -15.93
C SER A 48 -7.43 -3.55 -15.81
N ASP A 49 -8.03 -4.55 -15.17
CA ASP A 49 -9.47 -4.80 -15.25
C ASP A 49 -10.18 -4.36 -13.96
N SER A 50 -11.38 -3.80 -14.07
CA SER A 50 -12.19 -3.40 -12.90
C SER A 50 -12.47 -4.57 -11.95
N LYS A 51 -12.52 -5.81 -12.48
CA LYS A 51 -12.63 -7.04 -11.67
C LYS A 51 -11.38 -7.29 -10.81
N ALA A 52 -10.18 -7.05 -11.35
CA ALA A 52 -8.94 -7.20 -10.60
C ALA A 52 -8.84 -6.13 -9.51
N ILE A 53 -9.26 -4.89 -9.83
CA ILE A 53 -9.34 -3.79 -8.86
C ILE A 53 -10.32 -4.15 -7.73
N ALA A 54 -11.51 -4.65 -8.06
CA ALA A 54 -12.50 -5.08 -7.06
C ALA A 54 -11.94 -6.19 -6.15
N GLN A 55 -11.25 -7.19 -6.72
CA GLN A 55 -10.62 -8.26 -5.95
C GLN A 55 -9.56 -7.75 -4.98
N VAL A 56 -8.70 -6.82 -5.41
CA VAL A 56 -7.70 -6.20 -4.54
C VAL A 56 -8.38 -5.38 -3.44
N GLY A 57 -9.43 -4.64 -3.77
CA GLY A 57 -10.26 -3.90 -2.81
C GLY A 57 -10.88 -4.82 -1.76
N THR A 58 -11.48 -5.93 -2.19
CA THR A 58 -12.10 -6.93 -1.32
C THR A 58 -11.10 -7.57 -0.36
N ILE A 59 -9.93 -8.00 -0.86
CA ILE A 59 -8.89 -8.58 0.00
C ILE A 59 -8.41 -7.55 1.03
N SER A 60 -8.26 -6.29 0.62
CA SER A 60 -7.85 -5.19 1.51
C SER A 60 -8.91 -4.85 2.56
N ALA A 61 -10.19 -5.00 2.21
CA ALA A 61 -11.34 -4.81 3.09
C ALA A 61 -11.68 -6.06 3.92
N ASN A 62 -10.71 -6.95 4.18
CA ASN A 62 -10.91 -8.17 4.97
C ASN A 62 -11.96 -9.13 4.38
N SER A 63 -11.94 -9.31 3.06
CA SER A 63 -12.86 -10.15 2.27
C SER A 63 -14.29 -9.60 2.15
N ASP A 64 -14.46 -8.28 2.27
CA ASP A 64 -15.73 -7.63 1.98
C ASP A 64 -15.91 -7.33 0.48
N GLU A 65 -16.86 -8.02 -0.15
CA GLU A 65 -17.17 -7.84 -1.56
C GLU A 65 -17.89 -6.53 -1.87
N THR A 66 -18.66 -5.96 -0.93
CA THR A 66 -19.40 -4.72 -1.16
C THR A 66 -18.43 -3.54 -1.30
N VAL A 67 -17.46 -3.45 -0.38
CA VAL A 67 -16.43 -2.41 -0.36
C VAL A 67 -15.54 -2.50 -1.61
N GLY A 68 -15.12 -3.71 -1.99
CA GLY A 68 -14.31 -3.90 -3.20
C GLY A 68 -15.05 -3.46 -4.47
N LYS A 69 -16.36 -3.73 -4.55
CA LYS A 69 -17.20 -3.30 -5.66
C LYS A 69 -17.37 -1.77 -5.69
N LEU A 70 -17.64 -1.14 -4.55
CA LEU A 70 -17.77 0.32 -4.44
C LEU A 70 -16.50 1.05 -4.86
N ILE A 71 -15.33 0.54 -4.45
CA ILE A 71 -14.02 1.10 -4.85
C ILE A 71 -13.84 0.98 -6.36
N ALA A 72 -14.16 -0.16 -6.96
CA ALA A 72 -14.05 -0.34 -8.41
C ALA A 72 -14.99 0.61 -9.17
N GLU A 73 -16.22 0.79 -8.71
CA GLU A 73 -17.18 1.73 -9.31
C GLU A 73 -16.70 3.19 -9.17
N ALA A 74 -16.13 3.56 -8.02
CA ALA A 74 -15.54 4.88 -7.81
C ALA A 74 -14.34 5.13 -8.75
N MET A 75 -13.44 4.16 -8.88
CA MET A 75 -12.29 4.25 -9.78
C MET A 75 -12.70 4.32 -11.25
N ASP A 76 -13.77 3.63 -11.65
CA ASP A 76 -14.29 3.71 -13.02
C ASP A 76 -14.89 5.09 -13.33
N LYS A 77 -15.50 5.76 -12.34
CA LYS A 77 -16.07 7.12 -12.50
C LYS A 77 -15.00 8.23 -12.54
N VAL A 78 -14.00 8.18 -11.67
CA VAL A 78 -12.97 9.25 -11.54
C VAL A 78 -11.74 8.98 -12.44
N GLY A 79 -11.54 7.73 -12.85
CA GLY A 79 -10.35 7.29 -13.59
C GLY A 79 -9.20 6.85 -12.69
N LYS A 80 -8.17 6.23 -13.28
CA LYS A 80 -7.08 5.56 -12.55
C LYS A 80 -6.22 6.47 -11.66
N GLU A 81 -6.18 7.76 -11.97
CA GLU A 81 -5.41 8.77 -11.22
C GLU A 81 -6.32 9.75 -10.46
N GLY A 82 -7.58 9.35 -10.24
CA GLY A 82 -8.57 10.11 -9.52
C GLY A 82 -8.35 10.17 -8.00
N VAL A 83 -8.85 11.24 -7.38
CA VAL A 83 -8.88 11.34 -5.91
C VAL A 83 -10.21 10.78 -5.42
N ILE A 84 -10.15 9.82 -4.50
CA ILE A 84 -11.32 9.23 -3.85
C ILE A 84 -11.29 9.64 -2.38
N THR A 85 -12.38 10.23 -1.90
CA THR A 85 -12.59 10.56 -0.49
C THR A 85 -13.71 9.69 0.07
N VAL A 86 -13.63 9.39 1.37
CA VAL A 86 -14.66 8.65 2.10
C VAL A 86 -15.18 9.53 3.22
N GLU A 87 -16.50 9.56 3.36
CA GLU A 87 -17.20 10.30 4.42
C GLU A 87 -18.18 9.36 5.14
N ASP A 88 -18.53 9.71 6.38
CA ASP A 88 -19.49 8.94 7.16
C ASP A 88 -20.91 9.11 6.57
N GLY A 89 -21.56 8.01 6.22
CA GLY A 89 -22.92 8.00 5.71
C GLY A 89 -23.95 8.39 6.79
N THR A 90 -24.99 9.13 6.39
CA THR A 90 -26.13 9.45 7.27
C THR A 90 -27.14 8.31 7.38
N GLY A 91 -27.08 7.33 6.47
CA GLY A 91 -27.99 6.19 6.36
C GLY A 91 -27.29 4.83 6.55
N LEU A 92 -28.04 3.76 6.28
CA LEU A 92 -27.51 2.39 6.25
C LEU A 92 -27.07 1.97 4.83
N GLU A 93 -27.41 2.77 3.82
CA GLU A 93 -27.01 2.52 2.43
C GLU A 93 -25.65 3.15 2.10
N ASP A 94 -24.92 2.48 1.21
CA ASP A 94 -23.69 3.00 0.63
C ASP A 94 -24.03 3.96 -0.52
N GLU A 95 -23.43 5.15 -0.51
CA GLU A 95 -23.62 6.17 -1.54
C GLU A 95 -22.31 6.47 -2.29
N LEU A 96 -22.42 6.70 -3.60
CA LEU A 96 -21.28 7.06 -4.46
C LEU A 96 -21.64 8.25 -5.34
N ASP A 97 -21.11 9.43 -4.99
CA ASP A 97 -21.28 10.66 -5.75
C ASP A 97 -19.95 11.21 -6.25
N VAL A 98 -19.99 11.97 -7.36
CA VAL A 98 -18.83 12.61 -7.97
C VAL A 98 -18.99 14.11 -7.89
N VAL A 99 -18.17 14.74 -7.05
CA VAL A 99 -18.15 16.19 -6.87
C VAL A 99 -16.93 16.81 -7.55
N GLU A 100 -17.10 18.01 -8.09
CA GLU A 100 -15.98 18.79 -8.61
C GLU A 100 -15.13 19.32 -7.44
N GLY A 101 -13.97 18.71 -7.24
CA GLY A 101 -13.01 19.07 -6.20
C GLY A 101 -11.59 19.24 -6.74
N MET A 102 -10.69 19.76 -5.91
CA MET A 102 -9.27 19.90 -6.23
C MET A 102 -8.41 19.46 -5.05
N HIS A 103 -7.39 18.65 -5.32
CA HIS A 103 -6.39 18.24 -4.35
C HIS A 103 -5.06 18.93 -4.66
N PHE A 104 -4.33 19.36 -3.63
CA PHE A 104 -3.00 19.93 -3.74
C PHE A 104 -2.02 19.10 -2.93
N ASP A 105 -0.83 18.85 -3.47
CA ASP A 105 0.27 18.18 -2.78
C ASP A 105 0.96 19.12 -1.76
N ARG A 106 0.21 19.62 -0.78
CA ARG A 106 0.72 20.42 0.33
C ARG A 106 0.11 19.97 1.65
N GLY A 107 0.96 19.72 2.63
CA GLY A 107 0.54 19.41 4.00
C GLY A 107 0.33 20.68 4.84
N TYR A 108 -0.16 20.45 6.06
CA TYR A 108 -0.27 21.49 7.09
C TYR A 108 1.12 21.93 7.57
N LEU A 109 1.27 23.21 7.93
CA LEU A 109 2.52 23.73 8.50
C LEU A 109 2.80 23.20 9.92
N SER A 110 1.76 22.81 10.65
CA SER A 110 1.84 22.38 12.03
C SER A 110 0.93 21.16 12.24
N PRO A 111 1.38 20.10 12.93
CA PRO A 111 0.57 18.91 13.23
C PRO A 111 -0.58 19.12 14.22
N TYR A 112 -0.75 20.34 14.75
CA TYR A 112 -1.82 20.69 15.69
C TYR A 112 -3.11 21.21 15.03
N PHE A 113 -3.15 21.22 13.69
CA PHE A 113 -4.33 21.56 12.89
C PHE A 113 -5.11 20.33 12.48
#